data_AF-A0A836CJ35-F1
#
_entry.id   AF-A0A836CJ35-F1
#
_cell.length_a   1.000
_cell.length_b   1.000
_cell.length_c   1.000
_cell.angle_alpha   90.00
_cell.angle_beta   90.00
_cell.angle_gamma   90.00
#
_symmetry.space_group_name_H-M   'P 1'
#
loop_
_entity.id
_entity.type
_entity.pdbx_description
1 polymer ?
#
loop_
_entity_poly.entity_id
_entity_poly.type
_entity_poly.pdbx_seq_one_letter_code
_entity_poly.pdbx_strand_id
1 'polypeptide(L)'
;MVASAKCQHPLCTRKAFYLFDGGPIQFCSQHKLAGQHDSRNRRCESEGCSRRPYFSFPTEKPRFCSSHKLEGMADVQSRRCDAPGCDRRPYYGEHCCPPPSSSPRRFCSAHKLPNMFDVKNRRCAAAGCKKQPIYAPPGERGQVCSAHKAPGMVNIQKRACGAAGCRAPPTHNRDGERAAWCAAHAAPGMVVVKV
;
A
#
# COMPACT_ATOMS: atom_id res chain seq x y z
N MET A 1 -16.98 18.92 -21.77
CA MET A 1 -16.88 17.98 -20.62
C MET A 1 -16.90 16.57 -21.19
N VAL A 2 -15.79 15.81 -21.15
CA VAL A 2 -15.76 14.44 -21.69
C VAL A 2 -16.34 13.49 -20.64
N ALA A 3 -17.43 12.79 -20.98
CA ALA A 3 -18.06 11.82 -20.10
C ALA A 3 -17.07 10.70 -19.72
N SER A 4 -16.99 10.35 -18.43
CA SER A 4 -16.13 9.23 -17.99
C SER A 4 -16.67 7.91 -18.53
N ALA A 5 -15.88 7.20 -19.34
CA ALA A 5 -16.23 5.89 -19.88
C ALA A 5 -16.50 4.87 -18.75
N LYS A 6 -17.54 4.04 -18.90
CA LYS A 6 -17.83 2.90 -18.01
C LYS A 6 -17.05 1.67 -18.47
N CYS A 7 -16.74 0.76 -17.55
CA CYS A 7 -16.11 -0.51 -17.86
C CYS A 7 -17.00 -1.34 -18.79
N GLN A 8 -16.42 -1.89 -19.87
CA GLN A 8 -17.13 -2.73 -20.84
C GLN A 8 -17.41 -4.16 -20.34
N HIS A 9 -16.91 -4.55 -19.16
CA HIS A 9 -17.18 -5.86 -18.59
C HIS A 9 -18.66 -5.97 -18.16
N PRO A 10 -19.36 -7.07 -18.48
CA PRO A 10 -20.76 -7.26 -18.12
C PRO A 10 -21.01 -6.97 -16.63
N LEU A 11 -22.10 -6.23 -16.35
CA LEU A 11 -22.54 -5.83 -15.01
C LEU A 11 -21.54 -4.98 -14.20
N CYS A 12 -20.44 -4.50 -14.81
CA CYS A 12 -19.48 -3.65 -14.13
C CYS A 12 -19.92 -2.17 -14.17
N THR A 13 -20.18 -1.59 -13.01
CA THR A 13 -20.56 -0.18 -12.87
C THR A 13 -19.36 0.77 -12.68
N ARG A 14 -18.14 0.22 -12.64
CA ARG A 14 -16.92 1.00 -12.38
C ARG A 14 -16.54 1.86 -13.59
N LYS A 15 -15.91 3.00 -13.31
CA LYS A 15 -15.28 3.83 -14.34
C LYS A 15 -14.13 3.07 -15.01
N ALA A 16 -14.06 3.15 -16.33
CA ALA A 16 -12.98 2.63 -17.13
C ALA A 16 -11.82 3.63 -17.15
N PHE A 17 -10.60 3.09 -17.14
CA PHE A 17 -9.34 3.84 -17.24
C PHE A 17 -8.29 3.12 -18.08
N TYR A 18 -8.51 1.85 -18.43
CA TYR A 18 -7.52 1.02 -19.12
C TYR A 18 -7.83 0.93 -20.62
N LEU A 19 -6.79 1.06 -21.44
CA LEU A 19 -6.84 1.02 -22.91
C LEU A 19 -5.61 0.30 -23.49
N PHE A 20 -5.71 -0.07 -24.77
CA PHE A 20 -4.58 -0.41 -25.64
C PHE A 20 -4.02 0.82 -26.32
N ASP A 21 -2.77 0.76 -26.79
CA ASP A 21 -2.13 1.84 -27.55
C ASP A 21 -3.01 2.34 -28.71
N GLY A 22 -3.29 3.65 -28.71
CA GLY A 22 -4.16 4.30 -29.70
C GLY A 22 -5.66 3.95 -29.59
N GLY A 23 -6.06 3.10 -28.64
CA GLY A 23 -7.42 2.62 -28.45
C GLY A 23 -8.25 3.45 -27.47
N PRO A 24 -9.58 3.24 -27.44
CA PRO A 24 -10.46 3.89 -26.47
C PRO A 24 -10.26 3.33 -25.06
N ILE A 25 -10.70 4.08 -24.05
CA ILE A 25 -10.76 3.62 -22.66
C ILE A 25 -11.88 2.59 -22.52
N GLN A 26 -11.56 1.34 -22.13
CA GLN A 26 -12.52 0.22 -22.14
C GLN A 26 -12.74 -0.43 -20.78
N PHE A 27 -11.70 -0.60 -19.96
CA PHE A 27 -11.79 -1.44 -18.75
C PHE A 27 -11.40 -0.72 -17.46
N CYS A 28 -11.89 -1.23 -16.33
CA CYS A 28 -11.45 -0.81 -15.00
C CYS A 28 -10.23 -1.64 -14.53
N SER A 29 -9.62 -1.26 -13.41
CA SER A 29 -8.42 -1.93 -12.88
C SER A 29 -8.60 -3.42 -12.55
N GLN A 30 -9.83 -3.88 -12.31
CA GLN A 30 -10.14 -5.30 -12.07
C GLN A 30 -10.35 -6.11 -13.34
N HIS A 31 -10.73 -5.46 -14.44
CA HIS A 31 -11.04 -6.13 -15.71
C HIS A 31 -10.05 -5.73 -16.81
N LYS A 32 -8.85 -5.24 -16.43
CA LYS A 32 -7.81 -4.89 -17.40
C LYS A 32 -7.33 -6.16 -18.13
N LEU A 33 -7.10 -6.05 -19.43
CA LEU A 33 -6.53 -7.12 -20.23
C LEU A 33 -4.99 -7.02 -20.25
N ALA A 34 -4.32 -8.13 -20.59
CA ALA A 34 -2.89 -8.10 -20.85
C ALA A 34 -2.58 -7.12 -21.99
N GLY A 35 -1.52 -6.32 -21.83
CA GLY A 35 -1.16 -5.27 -22.78
C GLY A 35 -1.89 -3.92 -22.59
N GLN A 36 -2.92 -3.86 -21.73
CA GLN A 36 -3.58 -2.58 -21.42
C GLN A 36 -2.84 -1.76 -20.36
N HIS A 37 -2.94 -0.45 -20.47
CA HIS A 37 -2.35 0.51 -19.55
C HIS A 37 -3.37 1.55 -19.07
N ASP A 38 -3.11 2.15 -17.91
CA ASP A 38 -3.99 3.16 -17.29
C ASP A 38 -3.79 4.52 -17.98
N SER A 39 -4.88 5.09 -18.53
CA SER A 39 -4.90 6.39 -19.23
C SER A 39 -4.47 7.57 -18.40
N ARG A 40 -4.64 7.48 -17.07
CA ARG A 40 -4.35 8.58 -16.14
C ARG A 40 -2.87 8.66 -15.79
N ASN A 41 -2.15 7.56 -15.96
CA ASN A 41 -0.74 7.47 -15.61
C ASN A 41 0.10 7.69 -16.86
N ARG A 42 1.13 8.54 -16.72
CA ARG A 42 2.19 8.59 -17.74
C ARG A 42 2.86 7.23 -17.86
N ARG A 43 3.36 6.97 -19.07
CA ARG A 43 4.13 5.78 -19.40
C ARG A 43 5.60 6.14 -19.57
N CYS A 44 6.42 5.12 -19.44
CA CYS A 44 7.81 5.17 -19.82
C CYS A 44 7.92 5.51 -21.31
N GLU A 45 8.82 6.44 -21.67
CA GLU A 45 8.97 6.92 -23.05
C GLU A 45 9.65 5.90 -23.99
N SER A 46 10.27 4.85 -23.45
CA SER A 46 10.76 3.72 -24.25
C SER A 46 9.61 3.02 -24.99
N GLU A 47 9.83 2.70 -26.26
CA GLU A 47 8.84 2.02 -27.09
C GLU A 47 8.32 0.71 -26.47
N GLY A 48 7.00 0.49 -26.55
CA GLY A 48 6.35 -0.71 -26.02
C GLY A 48 6.28 -0.83 -24.50
N CYS A 49 6.75 0.16 -23.73
CA CYS A 49 6.77 0.06 -22.27
C CYS A 49 5.52 0.66 -21.61
N SER A 50 4.72 -0.18 -20.97
CA SER A 50 3.54 0.22 -20.20
C SER A 50 3.83 0.54 -18.72
N ARG A 51 5.10 0.49 -18.30
CA ARG A 51 5.50 0.77 -16.91
C ARG A 51 5.39 2.26 -16.61
N ARG A 52 5.00 2.60 -15.39
CA ARG A 52 5.05 3.98 -14.89
C ARG A 52 6.49 4.48 -14.84
N PRO A 53 6.75 5.71 -15.29
CA PRO A 53 8.06 6.30 -15.17
C PRO A 53 8.28 6.84 -13.76
N TYR A 54 9.51 6.69 -13.28
CA TYR A 54 9.99 7.21 -11.99
C TYR A 54 11.31 7.96 -12.16
N PHE A 55 12.05 7.72 -13.24
CA PHE A 55 13.40 8.20 -13.49
C PHE A 55 13.40 9.32 -14.53
N SER A 56 14.18 10.37 -14.27
CA SER A 56 14.57 11.41 -15.24
C SER A 56 15.83 12.12 -14.73
N PHE A 57 16.30 13.13 -15.46
CA PHE A 57 17.29 14.06 -14.93
C PHE A 57 16.71 14.89 -13.78
N PRO A 58 17.56 15.42 -12.87
CA PRO A 58 17.11 16.28 -11.79
C PRO A 58 16.22 17.43 -12.29
N THR A 59 15.18 17.79 -11.53
CA THR A 59 14.19 18.84 -11.85
C THR A 59 13.18 18.52 -12.96
N GLU A 60 13.40 17.46 -13.74
CA GLU A 60 12.46 17.05 -14.79
C GLU A 60 11.32 16.16 -14.27
N LYS A 61 10.24 16.08 -15.07
CA LYS A 61 9.16 15.10 -14.83
C LYS A 61 9.69 13.70 -15.13
N PRO A 62 9.20 12.65 -14.44
CA PRO A 62 9.65 11.28 -14.70
C PRO A 62 9.30 10.84 -16.13
N ARG A 63 10.31 10.37 -16.88
CA ARG A 63 10.21 9.95 -18.29
C ARG A 63 10.42 8.46 -18.48
N PHE A 64 11.28 7.85 -17.66
CA PHE A 64 11.68 6.45 -17.80
C PHE A 64 11.36 5.61 -16.57
N CYS A 65 11.13 4.31 -16.78
CA CYS A 65 11.03 3.33 -15.69
C CYS A 65 12.43 2.83 -15.28
N SER A 66 12.52 2.05 -14.19
CA SER A 66 13.80 1.57 -13.66
C SER A 66 14.61 0.73 -14.65
N SER A 67 13.97 0.00 -15.57
CA SER A 67 14.65 -0.82 -16.58
C SER A 67 15.12 -0.03 -17.80
N HIS A 68 14.61 1.19 -18.00
CA HIS A 68 14.97 2.04 -19.14
C HIS A 68 15.57 3.38 -18.68
N LYS A 69 16.10 3.43 -17.45
CA LYS A 69 16.81 4.61 -16.98
C LYS A 69 18.09 4.78 -17.80
N LEU A 70 18.41 6.01 -18.17
CA LEU A 70 19.70 6.34 -18.79
C LEU A 70 20.74 6.65 -17.70
N GLU A 71 22.01 6.67 -18.09
CA GLU A 71 23.08 7.13 -17.22
C GLU A 71 22.85 8.60 -16.81
N GLY A 72 23.13 8.93 -15.55
CA GLY A 72 22.86 10.26 -14.99
C GLY A 72 21.40 10.51 -14.57
N MET A 73 20.46 9.60 -14.84
CA MET A 73 19.07 9.73 -14.36
C MET A 73 18.90 9.24 -12.92
N ALA A 74 18.04 9.94 -12.17
CA ALA A 74 17.68 9.62 -10.80
C ALA A 74 16.17 9.40 -10.66
N ASP A 75 15.75 8.71 -9.60
CA ASP A 75 14.33 8.63 -9.23
C ASP A 75 13.85 10.01 -8.75
N VAL A 76 13.01 10.66 -9.56
CA VAL A 76 12.48 12.01 -9.30
C VAL A 76 11.09 11.98 -8.68
N GLN A 77 10.44 10.81 -8.62
CA GLN A 77 9.10 10.66 -8.05
C GLN A 77 9.15 10.21 -6.58
N SER A 78 10.11 9.36 -6.21
CA SER A 78 10.25 8.89 -4.83
C SER A 78 10.75 10.01 -3.92
N ARG A 79 10.20 10.04 -2.70
CA ARG A 79 10.69 10.96 -1.67
C ARG A 79 12.14 10.62 -1.31
N ARG A 80 12.98 11.65 -1.25
CA ARG A 80 14.38 11.60 -0.81
C ARG A 80 14.51 12.07 0.64
N CYS A 81 15.66 11.81 1.22
CA CYS A 81 16.05 12.34 2.51
C CYS A 81 16.08 13.88 2.43
N ASP A 82 15.57 14.56 3.45
CA ASP A 82 15.57 16.03 3.55
C ASP A 82 16.99 16.61 3.77
N ALA A 83 18.02 15.77 3.89
CA ALA A 83 19.40 16.21 4.05
C ALA A 83 19.98 16.63 2.69
N PRO A 84 20.69 17.78 2.62
CA PRO A 84 21.23 18.29 1.36
C PRO A 84 22.17 17.28 0.71
N GLY A 85 21.97 17.02 -0.58
CA GLY A 85 22.77 16.07 -1.35
C GLY A 85 22.53 14.58 -1.04
N CYS A 86 21.46 14.23 -0.32
CA CYS A 86 21.17 12.84 0.03
C CYS A 86 20.05 12.21 -0.82
N ASP A 87 20.41 11.27 -1.70
CA ASP A 87 19.45 10.52 -2.52
C ASP A 87 18.86 9.27 -1.84
N ARG A 88 19.18 9.03 -0.56
CA ARG A 88 18.67 7.85 0.16
C ARG A 88 17.18 8.02 0.48
N ARG A 89 16.43 6.93 0.39
CA ARG A 89 15.02 6.90 0.81
C ARG A 89 14.91 7.16 2.32
N PRO A 90 13.98 8.02 2.76
CA PRO A 90 13.79 8.30 4.17
C PRO A 90 13.03 7.18 4.87
N TYR A 91 13.47 6.85 6.08
CA TYR A 91 12.84 5.88 6.98
C TYR A 91 12.54 6.46 8.36
N TYR A 92 13.22 7.55 8.73
CA TYR A 92 13.14 8.19 10.03
C TYR A 92 12.24 9.44 10.00
N GLY A 93 11.52 9.65 11.09
CA GLY A 93 10.55 10.73 11.26
C GLY A 93 10.28 11.05 12.72
N GLU A 94 9.65 12.19 12.96
CA GLU A 94 9.33 12.72 14.29
C GLU A 94 8.26 11.88 15.03
N HIS A 95 7.38 11.22 14.28
CA HIS A 95 6.26 10.45 14.86
C HIS A 95 6.21 9.02 14.33
N CYS A 96 6.13 8.05 15.24
CA CYS A 96 5.90 6.64 14.92
C CYS A 96 4.45 6.35 14.46
N CYS A 97 3.52 7.27 14.75
CA CYS A 97 2.11 7.22 14.41
C CYS A 97 1.73 8.47 13.60
N PRO A 98 2.07 8.55 12.30
CA PRO A 98 1.62 9.66 11.47
C PRO A 98 0.08 9.70 11.41
N PRO A 99 -0.53 10.89 11.36
CA PRO A 99 -1.89 11.01 10.86
C PRO A 99 -1.97 10.41 9.44
N PRO A 100 -3.15 9.92 9.02
CA PRO A 100 -3.31 9.22 7.75
C PRO A 100 -2.89 10.04 6.51
N SER A 101 -2.75 11.37 6.64
CA SER A 101 -2.42 12.30 5.56
C SER A 101 -0.94 12.70 5.48
N SER A 102 -0.06 12.34 6.43
CA SER A 102 1.35 12.74 6.38
C SER A 102 2.27 11.58 6.03
N SER A 103 3.27 11.82 5.18
CA SER A 103 4.44 10.94 5.07
C SER A 103 5.43 11.35 6.17
N PRO A 104 5.49 10.65 7.32
CA PRO A 104 6.31 11.07 8.46
C PRO A 104 7.81 10.92 8.20
N ARG A 105 8.20 10.25 7.11
CA ARG A 105 9.58 9.89 6.84
C ARG A 105 10.25 11.04 6.10
N ARG A 106 11.24 11.63 6.75
CA ARG A 106 11.98 12.80 6.29
C ARG A 106 13.46 12.49 6.13
N PHE A 107 14.02 11.64 6.99
CA PHE A 107 15.46 11.39 7.01
C PHE A 107 15.82 9.92 6.80
N CYS A 108 16.99 9.67 6.22
CA CYS A 108 17.56 8.33 6.15
C CYS A 108 18.27 7.97 7.47
N SER A 109 18.75 6.74 7.60
CA SER A 109 19.44 6.28 8.82
C SER A 109 20.69 7.09 9.18
N ALA A 110 21.40 7.62 8.18
CA ALA A 110 22.60 8.42 8.37
C ALA A 110 22.32 9.87 8.77
N HIS A 111 21.13 10.40 8.43
CA HIS A 111 20.74 11.78 8.70
C HIS A 111 19.59 11.88 9.70
N LYS A 112 19.35 10.83 10.49
CA LYS A 112 18.33 10.88 11.54
C LYS A 112 18.71 11.97 12.56
N LEU A 113 17.75 12.81 12.92
CA LEU A 113 17.93 13.78 14.01
C LEU A 113 17.66 13.12 15.37
N PRO A 114 18.13 13.73 16.47
CA PRO A 114 17.67 13.37 17.81
C PRO A 114 16.13 13.36 17.86
N ASN A 115 15.56 12.43 18.61
CA ASN A 115 14.10 12.22 18.74
C ASN A 115 13.37 11.70 17.48
N MET A 116 14.09 11.26 16.44
CA MET A 116 13.46 10.58 15.31
C MET A 116 13.42 9.06 15.46
N PHE A 117 12.31 8.47 15.01
CA PHE A 117 12.05 7.03 15.07
C PHE A 117 12.06 6.41 13.68
N ASP A 118 12.45 5.13 13.57
CA ASP A 118 12.24 4.37 12.34
C ASP A 118 10.73 4.13 12.15
N VAL A 119 10.13 4.92 11.26
CA VAL A 119 8.70 4.85 10.95
C VAL A 119 8.40 3.76 9.92
N LYS A 120 9.43 3.22 9.26
CA LYS A 120 9.29 2.08 8.34
C LYS A 120 9.23 0.78 9.11
N ASN A 121 10.22 0.53 9.93
CA ASN A 121 10.37 -0.70 10.71
C ASN A 121 10.09 -0.39 12.17
N ARG A 122 8.81 -0.14 12.45
CA ARG A 122 8.36 0.14 13.82
C ARG A 122 8.76 -1.00 14.75
N ARG A 123 9.21 -0.63 15.94
CA ARG A 123 9.56 -1.54 17.02
C ARG A 123 8.50 -1.46 18.11
N CYS A 124 8.46 -2.49 18.95
CA CYS A 124 7.66 -2.52 20.15
C CYS A 124 7.89 -1.25 21.00
N ALA A 125 6.82 -0.67 21.53
CA ALA A 125 6.88 0.55 22.34
C ALA A 125 7.64 0.36 23.66
N ALA A 126 7.75 -0.88 24.17
CA ALA A 126 8.57 -1.19 25.34
C ALA A 126 10.04 -0.80 25.13
N ALA A 127 10.60 -0.09 26.10
CA ALA A 127 11.99 0.39 26.07
C ALA A 127 12.98 -0.76 25.82
N GLY A 128 13.93 -0.55 24.92
CA GLY A 128 14.94 -1.56 24.54
C GLY A 128 14.44 -2.73 23.68
N CYS A 129 13.12 -2.86 23.44
CA CYS A 129 12.60 -3.97 22.66
C CYS A 129 12.78 -3.77 21.15
N LYS A 130 13.44 -4.72 20.47
CA LYS A 130 13.66 -4.69 19.01
C LYS A 130 12.63 -5.49 18.21
N LYS A 131 11.69 -6.16 18.87
CA LYS A 131 10.66 -6.99 18.22
C LYS A 131 9.63 -6.12 17.50
N GLN A 132 9.06 -6.62 16.41
CA GLN A 132 7.97 -5.93 15.72
C GLN A 132 6.69 -5.92 16.58
N PRO A 133 5.94 -4.81 16.57
CA PRO A 133 4.71 -4.71 17.31
C PRO A 133 3.56 -5.35 16.52
N ILE A 134 2.92 -6.35 17.13
CA ILE A 134 1.80 -7.11 16.54
C ILE A 134 0.53 -7.04 17.39
N TYR A 135 0.60 -6.43 18.58
CA TYR A 135 -0.53 -6.23 19.48
C TYR A 135 -0.82 -4.74 19.66
N ALA A 136 -2.12 -4.39 19.73
CA ALA A 136 -2.61 -3.04 20.00
C ALA A 136 -4.06 -3.09 20.53
N PRO A 137 -4.59 -1.97 21.06
CA PRO A 137 -6.03 -1.84 21.28
C PRO A 137 -6.84 -2.10 20.00
N PRO A 138 -8.10 -2.53 20.10
CA PRO A 138 -8.96 -2.75 18.93
C PRO A 138 -9.08 -1.50 18.05
N GLY A 139 -8.88 -1.65 16.75
CA GLY A 139 -8.92 -0.54 15.78
C GLY A 139 -7.64 0.28 15.68
N GLU A 140 -6.67 0.05 16.57
CA GLU A 140 -5.37 0.72 16.53
C GLU A 140 -4.32 -0.07 15.76
N ARG A 141 -3.22 0.60 15.42
CA ARG A 141 -2.06 -0.02 14.76
C ARG A 141 -1.18 -0.70 15.80
N GLY A 142 -0.50 -1.78 15.43
CA GLY A 142 0.42 -2.52 16.31
C GLY A 142 1.37 -1.61 17.09
N GLN A 143 1.34 -1.72 18.42
CA GLN A 143 2.14 -0.93 19.37
C GLN A 143 3.17 -1.76 20.12
N VAL A 144 2.84 -2.99 20.50
CA VAL A 144 3.70 -3.85 21.32
C VAL A 144 3.85 -5.26 20.75
N CYS A 145 4.92 -5.96 21.13
CA CYS A 145 5.14 -7.35 20.75
C CYS A 145 4.40 -8.31 21.69
N SER A 146 4.43 -9.61 21.39
CA SER A 146 3.78 -10.64 22.23
C SER A 146 4.22 -10.62 23.69
N ALA A 147 5.49 -10.32 23.96
CA ALA A 147 6.06 -10.28 25.30
C ALA A 147 5.57 -9.07 26.14
N HIS A 148 5.10 -8.01 25.49
CA HIS A 148 4.66 -6.77 26.14
C HIS A 148 3.16 -6.51 25.94
N LYS A 149 2.40 -7.56 25.64
CA LYS A 149 0.96 -7.49 25.43
C LYS A 149 0.25 -7.20 26.76
N ALA A 150 -0.49 -6.11 26.83
CA ALA A 150 -1.38 -5.81 27.95
C ALA A 150 -2.76 -6.48 27.78
N PRO A 151 -3.52 -6.69 28.88
CA PRO A 151 -4.93 -7.09 28.81
C PRO A 151 -5.74 -6.16 27.89
N GLY A 152 -6.67 -6.74 27.14
CA GLY A 152 -7.49 -5.99 26.17
C GLY A 152 -6.87 -5.78 24.78
N MET A 153 -5.55 -5.90 24.63
CA MET A 153 -4.89 -5.79 23.33
C MET A 153 -5.14 -7.02 22.42
N VAL A 154 -5.36 -6.76 21.14
CA VAL A 154 -5.62 -7.76 20.11
C VAL A 154 -4.44 -7.91 19.16
N ASN A 155 -4.25 -9.11 18.61
CA ASN A 155 -3.26 -9.33 17.57
C ASN A 155 -3.77 -8.72 16.27
N ILE A 156 -3.09 -7.69 15.76
CA ILE A 156 -3.49 -6.93 14.56
C ILE A 156 -3.06 -7.59 13.24
N GLN A 157 -2.16 -8.59 13.29
CA GLN A 157 -1.79 -9.36 12.10
C GLN A 157 -2.81 -10.46 11.81
N LYS A 158 -3.40 -11.02 12.88
CA LYS A 158 -4.49 -11.98 12.74
C LYS A 158 -5.77 -11.23 12.38
N ARG A 159 -6.37 -11.62 11.26
CA ARG A 159 -7.69 -11.13 10.87
C ARG A 159 -8.70 -11.59 11.90
N ALA A 160 -9.62 -10.71 12.25
CA ALA A 160 -10.82 -11.04 13.02
C ALA A 160 -12.01 -11.15 12.07
N CYS A 161 -13.09 -11.76 12.56
CA CYS A 161 -14.39 -11.72 11.94
C CYS A 161 -14.82 -10.27 11.62
N GLY A 162 -15.49 -10.07 10.48
CA GLY A 162 -15.97 -8.77 10.02
C GLY A 162 -17.10 -8.17 10.87
N ALA A 163 -17.70 -8.95 11.77
CA ALA A 163 -18.71 -8.48 12.70
C ALA A 163 -18.10 -7.54 13.75
N ALA A 164 -18.75 -6.38 13.97
CA ALA A 164 -18.29 -5.38 14.94
C ALA A 164 -18.14 -6.01 16.34
N GLY A 165 -16.97 -5.82 16.95
CA GLY A 165 -16.66 -6.39 18.27
C GLY A 165 -16.33 -7.88 18.31
N CYS A 166 -16.49 -8.62 17.20
CA CYS A 166 -16.15 -10.04 17.15
C CYS A 166 -14.63 -10.23 16.96
N ARG A 167 -14.02 -10.99 17.88
CA ARG A 167 -12.57 -11.28 17.85
C ARG A 167 -12.24 -12.70 17.38
N ALA A 168 -13.25 -13.48 17.04
CA ALA A 168 -13.07 -14.84 16.54
C ALA A 168 -12.33 -14.83 15.20
N PRO A 169 -11.47 -15.83 14.93
CA PRO A 169 -10.83 -15.96 13.63
C PRO A 169 -11.90 -16.18 12.56
N PRO A 170 -11.78 -15.52 11.39
CA PRO A 170 -12.69 -15.76 10.28
C PRO A 170 -12.39 -17.13 9.67
N THR A 171 -13.44 -17.91 9.45
CA THR A 171 -13.39 -19.26 8.85
C THR A 171 -14.37 -19.42 7.68
N HIS A 172 -15.33 -18.50 7.53
CA HIS A 172 -16.40 -18.56 6.55
C HIS A 172 -16.35 -17.36 5.60
N ASN A 173 -16.65 -17.61 4.33
CA ASN A 173 -17.00 -16.59 3.33
C ASN A 173 -17.64 -17.27 2.10
N ARG A 174 -17.89 -16.51 1.03
CA ARG A 174 -18.27 -17.06 -0.28
C ARG A 174 -17.16 -17.96 -0.84
N ASP A 175 -17.57 -18.95 -1.62
CA ASP A 175 -16.62 -19.83 -2.30
C ASP A 175 -15.65 -19.04 -3.18
N GLY A 176 -14.36 -19.37 -3.10
CA GLY A 176 -13.28 -18.63 -3.78
C GLY A 176 -12.90 -17.28 -3.15
N GLU A 177 -13.62 -16.79 -2.14
CA GLU A 177 -13.26 -15.56 -1.41
C GLU A 177 -12.52 -15.87 -0.10
N ARG A 178 -11.59 -15.00 0.29
CA ARG A 178 -10.85 -15.17 1.55
C ARG A 178 -11.79 -15.08 2.76
N ALA A 179 -11.62 -15.95 3.75
CA ALA A 179 -12.39 -15.97 4.99
C ALA A 179 -12.54 -14.56 5.62
N ALA A 180 -13.79 -14.17 5.90
CA ALA A 180 -14.14 -12.86 6.44
C ALA A 180 -15.01 -12.94 7.72
N TRP A 181 -15.71 -14.05 7.93
CA TRP A 181 -16.67 -14.22 9.01
C TRP A 181 -16.33 -15.45 9.84
N CYS A 182 -16.59 -15.44 11.15
CA CYS A 182 -16.50 -16.66 11.95
C CYS A 182 -17.78 -17.51 11.79
N ALA A 183 -17.76 -18.74 12.29
CA ALA A 183 -18.93 -19.64 12.22
C ALA A 183 -20.22 -19.01 12.78
N ALA A 184 -20.12 -18.25 13.87
CA ALA A 184 -21.27 -17.60 14.50
C ALA A 184 -21.84 -16.41 13.69
N HIS A 185 -21.06 -15.85 12.76
CA HIS A 185 -21.47 -14.72 11.92
C HIS A 185 -21.49 -15.10 10.44
N ALA A 186 -21.54 -16.39 10.12
CA ALA A 186 -21.68 -16.87 8.76
C ALA A 186 -23.13 -16.64 8.29
N ALA A 187 -23.31 -15.90 7.20
CA ALA A 187 -24.61 -15.75 6.58
C ALA A 187 -25.01 -17.03 5.81
N PRO A 188 -26.31 -17.28 5.59
CA PRO A 188 -26.77 -18.39 4.75
C PRO A 188 -26.06 -18.37 3.39
N GLY A 189 -25.49 -19.51 3.00
CA GLY A 189 -24.73 -19.66 1.76
C GLY A 189 -23.23 -19.35 1.84
N MET A 190 -22.68 -18.99 3.01
CA MET A 190 -21.23 -18.95 3.23
C MET A 190 -20.69 -20.36 3.49
N VAL A 191 -19.52 -20.67 2.91
CA VAL A 191 -18.81 -21.93 3.08
C VAL A 191 -17.60 -21.74 3.98
N VAL A 192 -17.14 -22.83 4.60
CA VAL A 192 -15.86 -22.83 5.32
C VAL A 192 -14.74 -22.68 4.31
N VAL A 193 -13.99 -21.58 4.39
CA VAL A 193 -12.84 -21.33 3.54
C VAL A 193 -11.58 -21.68 4.32
N LYS A 194 -10.80 -22.63 3.79
CA LYS A 194 -9.49 -22.97 4.35
C LYS A 194 -8.51 -21.82 4.08
N VAL A 195 -7.78 -21.42 5.12
CA VAL A 195 -6.76 -20.35 5.09
C VAL A 195 -5.52 -20.81 4.37
#